data_AF-D9CI30-F1
#
_entry.id   AF-D9CI30-F1
#
_cell.length_a   1.000
_cell.length_b   1.000
_cell.length_c   1.000
_cell.angle_alpha   90.00
_cell.angle_beta   90.00
_cell.angle_gamma   90.00
#
_symmetry.space_group_name_H-M   'P 1'
#
loop_
_entity.id
_entity.type
_entity.pdbx_description
1 polymer ?
#
loop_
_entity_poly.entity_id
_entity_poly.type
_entity_poly.pdbx_seq_one_letter_code
_entity_poly.pdbx_strand_id
1 'polypeptide(L)'
;DFDWEYPGKQGLGCNVISPNDTDNFLSFLQALRDDSRGQKLYISAAVGLTPFAGTDGNSMSDVSQFAKVIDHIAIMNYDVWGSKSDAVGPNAPL
;
A
#
# COMPACT_ATOMS: atom_id res chain seq x y z
N ASP A 1 -0.93 7.25 10.18
CA ASP A 1 -0.53 7.10 8.78
C ASP A 1 0.32 5.85 8.68
N PHE A 2 -0.01 4.95 7.76
CA PHE A 2 0.73 3.71 7.52
C PHE A 2 1.55 3.85 6.24
N ASP A 3 2.83 3.52 6.31
CA ASP A 3 3.78 3.65 5.20
C ASP A 3 4.60 2.35 5.07
N TRP A 4 3.90 1.27 4.74
CA TRP A 4 4.52 -0.04 4.50
C TRP A 4 4.71 -0.23 2.99
N GLU A 5 5.97 -0.40 2.57
CA GLU A 5 6.38 -0.59 1.18
C GLU A 5 6.94 -2.00 0.88
N TYR A 6 6.14 -2.97 0.45
CA TYR A 6 4.67 -2.97 0.32
C TYR A 6 4.12 -4.28 0.87
N PRO A 7 2.88 -4.33 1.39
CA PRO A 7 2.24 -5.59 1.72
C PRO A 7 2.16 -6.49 0.49
N GLY A 8 2.70 -7.70 0.57
CA GLY A 8 2.57 -8.74 -0.47
C GLY A 8 3.37 -8.48 -1.76
N LYS A 9 4.17 -7.41 -1.80
CA LYS A 9 4.96 -7.02 -2.97
C LYS A 9 6.33 -6.54 -2.55
N GLN A 10 7.35 -6.95 -3.30
CA GLN A 10 8.71 -6.52 -3.02
C GLN A 10 8.86 -5.00 -3.15
N GLY A 11 9.24 -4.34 -2.05
CA GLY A 11 9.78 -2.98 -2.04
C GLY A 11 11.31 -3.03 -2.09
N LEU A 12 11.97 -2.62 -1.00
CA LEU A 12 13.42 -2.83 -0.86
C LEU A 12 13.75 -4.33 -0.79
N GLY A 13 14.73 -4.78 -1.56
CA GLY A 13 14.99 -6.19 -1.87
C GLY A 13 15.30 -7.13 -0.69
N CYS A 14 15.52 -6.60 0.51
CA CYS A 14 15.73 -7.40 1.73
C CYS A 14 14.46 -7.59 2.57
N ASN A 15 13.34 -6.96 2.18
CA ASN A 15 12.07 -7.11 2.89
C ASN A 15 11.58 -8.56 2.76
N VAL A 16 11.20 -9.15 3.90
CA VAL A 16 10.49 -10.43 3.93
C VAL A 16 9.06 -10.18 3.47
N ILE A 17 8.59 -11.00 2.53
CA ILE A 17 7.23 -10.92 1.97
C ILE A 17 6.47 -12.21 2.26
N SER A 18 5.17 -12.09 2.43
CA SER A 18 4.23 -13.21 2.54
C SER A 18 3.03 -12.98 1.63
N PRO A 19 2.49 -14.03 0.99
CA PRO A 19 1.24 -13.91 0.22
C PRO A 19 0.05 -13.47 1.08
N ASN A 20 0.15 -13.54 2.41
CA ASN A 20 -0.91 -13.14 3.34
C ASN A 20 -0.77 -11.68 3.83
N ASP A 21 0.27 -10.95 3.43
CA ASP A 21 0.57 -9.62 3.98
C ASP A 21 -0.57 -8.61 3.75
N THR A 22 -1.10 -8.54 2.52
CA THR A 22 -2.20 -7.62 2.18
C THR A 22 -3.48 -7.95 2.96
N ASP A 23 -3.84 -9.23 3.04
CA ASP A 23 -5.03 -9.68 3.77
C ASP A 23 -4.90 -9.44 5.28
N ASN A 24 -3.70 -9.66 5.83
CA ASN A 24 -3.40 -9.37 7.22
C ASN A 24 -3.43 -7.86 7.50
N PHE A 25 -2.92 -7.04 6.59
CA PHE A 25 -2.96 -5.59 6.72
C PHE A 25 -4.41 -5.07 6.70
N LEU A 26 -5.25 -5.56 5.79
CA LEU A 26 -6.68 -5.24 5.76
C LEU A 26 -7.37 -5.69 7.06
N SER A 27 -7.09 -6.90 7.52
CA SER A 27 -7.67 -7.44 8.77
C SER A 27 -7.28 -6.60 9.98
N PHE A 28 -6.03 -6.14 10.04
CA PHE A 28 -5.57 -5.22 11.08
C PHE A 28 -6.30 -3.86 11.02
N LEU A 29 -6.48 -3.28 9.83
CA LEU A 29 -7.21 -2.02 9.66
C LEU A 29 -8.69 -2.15 10.06
N GLN A 30 -9.32 -3.29 9.75
CA GLN A 30 -10.67 -3.62 10.19
C GLN A 30 -10.75 -3.72 11.71
N ALA A 31 -9.86 -4.49 12.33
CA ALA A 31 -9.79 -4.61 13.79
C ALA A 31 -9.52 -3.25 14.47
N LEU A 32 -8.69 -2.40 13.86
CA LEU A 32 -8.45 -1.05 14.34
C LEU A 32 -9.71 -0.18 14.23
N ARG A 33 -10.51 -0.33 13.17
CA ARG A 33 -11.79 0.38 13.03
C ARG A 33 -12.86 -0.13 13.99
N ASP A 34 -12.84 -1.41 14.33
CA ASP A 34 -13.77 -1.99 15.30
C ASP A 34 -13.43 -1.60 16.76
N ASP A 35 -12.19 -1.17 17.04
CA ASP A 35 -11.82 -0.68 18.37
C ASP A 35 -12.50 0.66 18.70
N SER A 36 -13.00 0.77 19.93
CA SER A 36 -13.75 1.94 20.40
C SER A 36 -13.00 3.28 20.32
N ARG A 37 -11.66 3.25 20.40
CA ARG A 37 -10.78 4.41 20.21
C ARG A 37 -10.34 4.52 18.76
N GLY A 38 -9.99 3.39 18.15
CA GLY A 38 -9.54 3.31 16.77
C GLY A 38 -10.57 3.85 15.77
N GLN A 39 -11.87 3.62 15.96
CA GLN A 39 -12.93 4.21 15.13
C GLN A 39 -12.93 5.74 15.06
N LYS A 40 -12.32 6.42 16.05
CA LYS A 40 -12.26 7.90 16.13
C LYS A 40 -11.00 8.48 15.51
N LEU A 41 -10.02 7.64 15.17
CA LEU A 41 -8.77 8.08 14.57
C LEU A 41 -8.99 8.41 13.09
N TYR A 42 -8.22 9.36 12.59
CA TYR A 42 -8.04 9.54 11.15
C TYR A 42 -6.95 8.55 10.70
N ILE A 43 -7.32 7.62 9.82
CA ILE A 43 -6.42 6.60 9.28
C ILE A 43 -6.11 6.95 7.84
N SER A 44 -4.83 7.11 7.56
CA SER A 44 -4.32 7.27 6.21
C SER A 44 -3.24 6.24 5.93
N ALA A 45 -2.98 6.00 4.64
CA ALA A 45 -1.86 5.19 4.20
C ALA A 45 -1.17 5.80 2.98
N ALA A 46 0.16 5.80 2.99
CA ALA A 46 0.98 6.00 1.81
C ALA A 46 1.04 4.66 1.04
N VAL A 47 0.79 4.71 -0.27
CA VAL A 47 0.70 3.52 -1.11
C VAL A 47 1.46 3.71 -2.42
N GLY A 48 1.87 2.61 -3.05
CA GLY A 48 2.49 2.65 -4.37
C GLY A 48 1.49 3.04 -5.47
N LEU A 49 1.99 3.19 -6.71
CA LEU A 49 1.19 3.53 -7.90
C LEU A 49 -0.01 2.60 -8.09
N THR A 50 0.18 1.32 -7.76
CA THR A 50 -0.89 0.34 -7.61
C THR A 50 -1.03 -0.01 -6.13
N PRO A 51 -2.10 0.43 -5.44
CA PRO A 51 -2.09 0.55 -3.99
C PRO A 51 -1.83 -0.72 -3.19
N PHE A 52 -2.45 -1.84 -3.57
CA PHE A 52 -2.37 -3.11 -2.84
C PHE A 52 -2.17 -4.28 -3.81
N ALA A 53 -1.40 -5.28 -3.37
CA ALA A 53 -1.12 -6.49 -4.15
C ALA A 53 -2.01 -7.66 -3.68
N GLY A 54 -2.49 -8.49 -4.61
CA GLY A 54 -3.17 -9.74 -4.31
C GLY A 54 -2.19 -10.80 -3.79
N THR A 55 -2.72 -11.98 -3.47
CA THR A 55 -1.93 -13.12 -2.98
C THR A 55 -0.91 -13.65 -4.00
N ASP A 56 -1.08 -13.29 -5.27
CA ASP A 56 -0.17 -13.58 -6.38
C ASP A 56 0.94 -12.53 -6.55
N GLY A 57 0.95 -11.48 -5.71
CA GLY A 57 1.90 -10.37 -5.78
C GLY A 57 1.59 -9.34 -6.87
N ASN A 58 0.53 -9.55 -7.66
CA ASN A 58 0.10 -8.60 -8.69
C ASN A 58 -0.85 -7.56 -8.10
N SER A 59 -1.02 -6.44 -8.80
CA SER A 59 -1.94 -5.38 -8.37
C SER A 59 -3.38 -5.88 -8.28
N MET A 60 -4.07 -5.59 -7.18
CA MET A 60 -5.49 -5.89 -7.04
C MET A 60 -6.32 -5.04 -8.01
N SER A 61 -7.34 -5.64 -8.64
CA SER A 61 -8.32 -4.91 -9.45
C SER A 61 -9.41 -4.24 -8.61
N ASP A 62 -9.64 -4.72 -7.39
CA ASP A 62 -10.62 -4.18 -6.45
C ASP A 62 -9.96 -3.97 -5.08
N VAL A 63 -9.93 -2.72 -4.63
CA VAL A 63 -9.41 -2.31 -3.32
C VAL A 63 -10.49 -1.70 -2.43
N SER A 64 -11.77 -1.89 -2.78
CA SER A 64 -12.93 -1.28 -2.12
C SER A 64 -13.01 -1.58 -0.62
N GLN A 65 -12.50 -2.72 -0.16
CA GLN A 65 -12.50 -3.04 1.27
C GLN A 65 -11.56 -2.12 2.07
N PHE A 66 -10.43 -1.71 1.50
CA PHE A 66 -9.53 -0.75 2.14
C PHE A 66 -10.18 0.64 2.24
N ALA A 67 -10.93 1.06 1.21
CA ALA A 67 -11.65 2.34 1.21
C ALA A 67 -12.74 2.45 2.30
N LYS A 68 -13.19 1.33 2.87
CA LYS A 68 -14.14 1.32 4.00
C LYS A 68 -13.49 1.64 5.34
N VAL A 69 -12.16 1.47 5.45
CA VAL A 69 -11.44 1.53 6.73
C VAL A 69 -10.33 2.59 6.76
N ILE A 70 -9.94 3.12 5.60
CA ILE A 70 -8.97 4.21 5.43
C ILE A 70 -9.71 5.49 5.01
N ASP A 71 -9.43 6.60 5.69
CA ASP A 71 -10.00 7.91 5.39
C ASP A 71 -9.31 8.61 4.20
N HIS A 72 -8.00 8.36 4.03
CA HIS A 72 -7.22 8.98 2.96
C HIS A 72 -6.07 8.09 2.49
N ILE A 73 -5.92 8.00 1.18
CA ILE A 73 -4.79 7.31 0.54
C ILE A 73 -3.89 8.36 -0.12
N ALA A 74 -2.63 8.38 0.30
CA ALA A 74 -1.59 9.16 -0.34
C ALA A 74 -0.86 8.28 -1.36
N ILE A 75 -1.19 8.42 -2.65
CA ILE A 75 -0.47 7.70 -3.70
C ILE A 75 0.91 8.34 -3.86
N MET A 76 1.95 7.54 -3.69
CA MET A 76 3.34 7.93 -3.94
C MET A 76 3.61 7.95 -5.44
N ASN A 77 3.01 8.93 -6.14
CA ASN A 77 3.11 9.10 -7.59
C ASN A 77 4.45 9.71 -8.02
N TYR A 78 5.53 9.04 -7.63
CA TYR A 78 6.92 9.40 -7.88
C TYR A 78 7.79 8.13 -7.88
N ASP A 79 9.10 8.28 -8.06
CA ASP A 79 10.07 7.18 -8.14
C ASP A 79 9.81 6.19 -9.29
N VAL A 80 9.20 6.69 -10.37
CA VAL A 80 8.90 5.91 -11.59
C VAL A 80 10.16 5.70 -12.44
N TRP A 81 11.04 6.71 -12.51
CA TRP A 81 12.38 6.61 -13.09
C TRP A 81 13.43 7.02 -12.07
N GLY A 82 14.52 6.25 -11.98
CA GLY A 82 15.60 6.53 -11.05
C GLY A 82 16.92 5.90 -11.49
N SER A 83 17.87 5.83 -10.57
CA SER A 83 19.21 5.28 -10.82
C SER A 83 19.22 3.79 -11.24
N LYS A 84 18.10 3.08 -11.03
CA LYS A 84 17.92 1.68 -11.40
C LYS A 84 17.22 1.48 -12.76
N SER A 85 16.83 2.56 -13.44
CA SER A 85 16.19 2.50 -14.77
C SER A 85 17.23 2.35 -15.88
N ASP A 86 16.88 1.64 -16.96
CA ASP A 86 17.79 1.41 -18.10
C ASP A 86 18.07 2.68 -18.93
N ALA A 87 17.22 3.70 -18.80
CA ALA A 87 17.35 4.97 -19.50
C ALA A 87 16.90 6.14 -18.61
N VAL A 88 17.30 7.35 -18.99
CA VAL A 88 16.82 8.58 -18.34
C VAL A 88 15.33 8.78 -18.61
N GLY A 89 14.60 9.23 -17.60
CA GLY A 89 13.18 9.51 -17.70
C GLY A 89 12.69 10.37 -16.52
N PRO A 90 11.44 10.85 -16.59
CA PRO A 90 10.88 11.71 -15.55
C PRO A 90 10.59 10.91 -14.26
N ASN A 91 10.98 11.43 -13.09
CA ASN A 91 10.71 10.75 -11.82
C ASN A 91 9.20 10.54 -11.56
N ALA A 92 8.39 11.53 -11.96
CA ALA A 92 6.95 11.59 -11.71
C ALA A 92 6.24 12.17 -12.95
N PRO A 93 6.02 11.37 -14.01
CA PRO A 93 5.21 11.81 -15.15
C PRO A 93 3.75 12.05 -14.73
N LEU A 94 3.09 12.98 -15.42
CA LEU A 94 1.66 13.27 -15.26
C LEU A 94 0.81 12.47 -16.24
#